data_AF-A0AB73AE47-F1
#
_entry.id   AF-A0AB73AE47-F1
#
_cell.length_a   1.000
_cell.length_b   1.000
_cell.length_c   1.000
_cell.angle_alpha   90.00
_cell.angle_beta   90.00
_cell.angle_gamma   90.00
#
_symmetry.space_group_name_H-M   'P 1'
#
loop_
_entity.id
_entity.type
_entity.pdbx_description
1 polymer ?
#
loop_
_entity_poly.entity_id
_entity_poly.type
_entity_poly.pdbx_seq_one_letter_code
_entity_poly.pdbx_strand_id
1 'polypeptide(L)'
;MANKKIIPPMPFDATAWLSNNAAMRLSFACKGLWLDMLCCMWVSIERGVMLKPIGGAYTVDELEALYGSGTKELIESLINAELLSVRNDGALYNADMVKMESIRVKRSEAGKKGGVTMGKRILAKVDALVETPPTEMPHTPSPTAETQHGAQADLFPDDLPENPPPLTDEQQRKIAKAKKYNYADYVTLTRDEYAKLCTEYGEEAAKAMIDILNNYKGSKGKKYKSDYLTIRGWVKDKYYENMNRYGQQTGTTTATDIGKPSAKRTFRDTL
;
A
#
# COMPACT_ATOMS: atom_id res chain seq x y z
N MET A 1 11.51 -11.97 -17.40
CA MET A 1 10.18 -11.89 -16.75
C MET A 1 10.30 -12.43 -15.33
N ALA A 2 9.70 -11.80 -14.32
CA ALA A 2 9.80 -12.26 -12.93
C ALA A 2 8.82 -13.41 -12.65
N ASN A 3 9.21 -14.66 -12.92
CA ASN A 3 8.38 -15.86 -12.68
C ASN A 3 8.33 -16.25 -11.19
N LYS A 4 8.01 -15.28 -10.33
CA LYS A 4 7.86 -15.46 -8.89
C LYS A 4 6.45 -15.96 -8.59
N LYS A 5 6.24 -17.28 -8.77
CA LYS A 5 5.14 -18.02 -8.13
C LYS A 5 5.37 -18.06 -6.61
N ILE A 6 5.27 -16.90 -5.97
CA ILE A 6 5.23 -16.81 -4.50
C ILE A 6 3.90 -17.42 -4.09
N ILE A 7 3.94 -18.67 -3.62
CA ILE A 7 2.87 -19.23 -2.82
C ILE A 7 2.79 -18.33 -1.57
N PRO A 8 1.63 -17.77 -1.22
CA PRO A 8 1.52 -16.97 -0.01
C PRO A 8 1.83 -17.83 1.25
N PRO A 9 2.13 -17.20 2.40
CA PRO A 9 2.16 -17.94 3.66
C PRO A 9 0.81 -18.64 3.89
N MET A 10 0.84 -19.82 4.51
CA MET A 10 -0.38 -20.53 4.89
C MET A 10 -1.16 -19.67 5.90
N PRO A 11 -2.45 -19.34 5.65
CA PRO A 11 -3.28 -18.56 6.55
C PRO A 11 -3.81 -19.45 7.67
N PHE A 12 -2.95 -19.75 8.64
CA PHE A 12 -3.31 -20.49 9.85
C PHE A 12 -3.91 -19.54 10.90
N ASP A 13 -5.18 -19.75 11.27
CA ASP A 13 -5.80 -19.02 12.38
C ASP A 13 -5.66 -19.81 13.68
N ALA A 14 -4.65 -19.45 14.48
CA ALA A 14 -4.41 -20.05 15.79
C ALA A 14 -5.56 -19.81 16.79
N THR A 15 -6.34 -18.74 16.63
CA THR A 15 -7.47 -18.44 17.54
C THR A 15 -8.67 -19.32 17.22
N ALA A 16 -8.98 -19.53 15.94
CA ALA A 16 -10.00 -20.48 15.50
C ALA A 16 -9.62 -21.93 15.88
N TRP A 17 -8.35 -22.30 15.70
CA TRP A 17 -7.81 -23.61 16.10
C TRP A 17 -7.99 -23.87 17.60
N LEU A 18 -7.52 -22.97 18.47
CA LEU A 18 -7.63 -23.11 19.93
C LEU A 18 -9.08 -23.01 20.44
N SER A 19 -9.97 -22.34 19.70
CA SER A 19 -11.40 -22.26 20.04
C SER A 19 -12.18 -23.54 19.70
N ASN A 20 -11.69 -24.36 18.76
CA ASN A 20 -12.36 -25.60 18.39
C ASN A 20 -12.16 -26.67 19.50
N ASN A 21 -13.20 -26.87 20.31
CA ASN A 21 -13.19 -27.82 21.42
C ASN A 21 -12.97 -29.27 20.97
N ALA A 22 -13.46 -29.67 19.79
CA ALA A 22 -13.21 -31.00 19.24
C ALA A 22 -11.74 -31.16 18.84
N ALA A 23 -11.17 -30.18 18.13
CA ALA A 23 -9.74 -30.15 17.81
C ALA A 23 -8.86 -30.21 19.06
N MET A 24 -9.24 -29.52 20.14
CA MET A 24 -8.50 -29.53 21.40
C MET A 24 -8.56 -30.87 22.14
N ARG A 25 -9.60 -31.70 21.97
CA ARG A 25 -9.69 -33.05 22.55
C ARG A 25 -8.83 -34.11 21.84
N LEU A 26 -8.39 -33.85 20.62
CA LEU A 26 -7.59 -34.80 19.85
C LEU A 26 -6.24 -35.12 20.52
N SER A 27 -5.72 -36.32 20.27
CA SER A 27 -4.38 -36.72 20.73
C SER A 27 -3.29 -35.85 20.09
N PHE A 28 -2.11 -35.79 20.71
CA PHE A 28 -0.96 -35.09 20.12
C PHE A 28 -0.54 -35.70 18.77
N ALA A 29 -0.73 -37.01 18.59
CA ALA A 29 -0.51 -37.69 17.30
C ALA A 29 -1.49 -37.20 16.22
N CYS A 30 -2.81 -37.16 16.50
CA CYS A 30 -3.81 -36.61 15.57
C CYS A 30 -3.51 -35.16 15.19
N LYS A 31 -3.12 -34.32 16.17
CA LYS A 31 -2.79 -32.91 15.95
C LYS A 31 -1.53 -32.73 15.11
N GLY A 32 -0.50 -33.57 15.31
CA GLY A 32 0.71 -33.59 14.49
C GLY A 32 0.45 -34.03 13.05
N LEU A 33 -0.25 -35.16 12.88
CA LEU A 33 -0.68 -35.67 11.58
C LEU A 33 -1.49 -34.62 10.81
N TRP A 34 -2.48 -34.00 11.45
CA TRP A 34 -3.30 -32.97 10.83
C TRP A 34 -2.49 -31.78 10.35
N LEU A 35 -1.51 -31.30 11.14
CA LEU A 35 -0.66 -30.17 10.75
C LEU A 35 0.21 -30.49 9.53
N ASP A 36 0.72 -31.71 9.42
CA ASP A 36 1.47 -32.14 8.23
C ASP A 36 0.57 -32.27 7.00
N MET A 37 -0.58 -32.95 7.13
CA MET A 37 -1.60 -33.03 6.08
C MET A 37 -2.04 -31.64 5.59
N LEU A 38 -2.19 -30.68 6.50
CA LEU A 38 -2.51 -29.27 6.20
C LEU A 38 -1.40 -28.60 5.38
N CYS A 39 -0.13 -28.90 5.68
CA CYS A 39 1.03 -28.44 4.90
C CYS A 39 1.03 -29.06 3.49
N CYS A 40 0.77 -30.36 3.37
CA CYS A 40 0.62 -31.03 2.07
C CYS A 40 -0.51 -30.40 1.23
N MET A 41 -1.69 -30.19 1.83
CA MET A 41 -2.84 -29.53 1.19
C MET A 41 -2.55 -28.07 0.78
N TRP A 42 -1.61 -27.38 1.43
CA TRP A 42 -1.22 -26.00 1.07
C TRP A 42 -0.33 -25.93 -0.19
N VAL A 43 0.57 -26.90 -0.32
CA VAL A 43 1.53 -27.02 -1.43
C VAL A 43 0.92 -27.73 -2.64
N SER A 44 -0.11 -28.56 -2.42
CA SER A 44 -0.89 -29.28 -3.44
C SER A 44 -1.27 -28.44 -4.67
N ILE A 45 -1.37 -29.14 -5.81
CA ILE A 45 -1.82 -28.61 -7.11
C ILE A 45 -3.22 -28.01 -6.98
N GLU A 46 -4.11 -28.69 -6.25
CA GLU A 46 -5.43 -28.22 -5.87
C GLU A 46 -5.41 -27.82 -4.39
N ARG A 47 -5.30 -26.52 -4.11
CA ARG A 47 -5.07 -26.02 -2.75
C ARG A 47 -6.25 -26.29 -1.84
N GLY A 48 -5.96 -26.92 -0.71
CA GLY A 48 -6.95 -27.43 0.24
C GLY A 48 -7.25 -28.92 0.07
N VAL A 49 -6.82 -29.56 -1.01
CA VAL A 49 -7.07 -30.99 -1.29
C VAL A 49 -5.76 -31.78 -1.30
N MET A 50 -5.75 -32.95 -0.67
CA MET A 50 -4.59 -33.83 -0.59
C MET A 50 -4.52 -34.72 -1.83
N LEU A 51 -3.73 -34.29 -2.81
CA LEU A 51 -3.50 -34.98 -4.07
C LEU A 51 -2.02 -35.38 -4.22
N LYS A 52 -1.77 -36.51 -4.85
CA LYS A 52 -0.41 -36.97 -5.18
C LYS A 52 0.27 -35.99 -6.15
N PRO A 53 1.61 -35.90 -6.19
CA PRO A 53 2.34 -34.98 -7.08
C PRO A 53 2.05 -35.15 -8.58
N ILE A 54 1.57 -36.33 -8.99
CA ILE A 54 1.19 -36.69 -10.37
C ILE A 54 -0.31 -36.41 -10.63
N GLY A 55 -1.08 -36.09 -9.58
CA GLY A 55 -2.54 -36.03 -9.57
C GLY A 55 -3.18 -37.28 -8.97
N GLY A 56 -4.46 -37.17 -8.62
CA GLY A 56 -5.25 -38.24 -7.99
C GLY A 56 -5.18 -38.25 -6.45
N ALA A 57 -6.23 -38.78 -5.83
CA ALA A 57 -6.34 -38.94 -4.38
C ALA A 57 -5.32 -39.95 -3.83
N TYR A 58 -4.95 -39.78 -2.56
CA TYR A 58 -4.27 -40.82 -1.80
C TYR A 58 -5.27 -41.89 -1.36
N THR A 59 -4.90 -43.16 -1.48
CA THR A 59 -5.61 -44.30 -0.88
C THR A 59 -5.26 -44.42 0.62
N VAL A 60 -6.05 -45.18 1.38
CA VAL A 60 -5.77 -45.42 2.81
C VAL A 60 -4.42 -46.10 2.99
N ASP A 61 -4.12 -47.11 2.17
CA ASP A 61 -2.87 -47.87 2.21
C ASP A 61 -1.64 -46.97 1.90
N GLU A 62 -1.77 -46.04 0.94
CA GLU A 62 -0.73 -45.04 0.67
C GLU A 62 -0.53 -44.05 1.83
N LEU A 63 -1.57 -43.74 2.61
CA LEU A 63 -1.46 -42.88 3.79
C LEU A 63 -0.85 -43.62 4.98
N GLU A 64 -1.20 -44.90 5.21
CA GLU A 64 -0.54 -45.72 6.24
C GLU A 64 0.93 -46.01 5.89
N ALA A 65 1.28 -46.15 4.61
CA ALA A 65 2.66 -46.26 4.16
C ALA A 65 3.47 -44.96 4.33
N LEU A 66 2.81 -43.79 4.33
CA LEU A 66 3.46 -42.48 4.42
C LEU A 66 3.58 -41.97 5.87
N TYR A 67 2.62 -42.30 6.74
CA TYR A 67 2.55 -41.83 8.13
C TYR A 67 2.72 -42.93 9.19
N GLY A 68 2.61 -44.20 8.82
CA GLY A 68 2.72 -45.37 9.71
C GLY A 68 1.39 -46.05 10.03
N SER A 69 1.47 -47.19 10.70
CA SER A 69 0.30 -48.01 11.09
C SER A 69 -0.61 -47.29 12.09
N GLY A 70 -1.93 -47.40 11.90
CA GLY A 70 -2.94 -46.74 12.75
C GLY A 70 -3.31 -45.34 12.27
N THR A 71 -2.68 -44.83 11.20
CA THR A 71 -3.00 -43.55 10.58
C THR A 71 -4.48 -43.46 10.19
N LYS A 72 -5.11 -44.58 9.80
CA LYS A 72 -6.55 -44.65 9.52
C LYS A 72 -7.42 -44.17 10.70
N GLU A 73 -7.16 -44.64 11.92
CA GLU A 73 -7.93 -44.27 13.13
C GLU A 73 -7.75 -42.78 13.48
N LEU A 74 -6.54 -42.25 13.23
CA LEU A 74 -6.24 -40.83 13.40
C LEU A 74 -7.01 -39.98 12.36
N ILE A 75 -7.11 -40.42 11.10
CA ILE A 75 -7.88 -39.75 10.05
C ILE A 75 -9.38 -39.79 10.36
N GLU A 76 -9.93 -40.93 10.77
CA GLU A 76 -11.33 -41.05 11.20
C GLU A 76 -11.62 -40.09 12.38
N SER A 77 -10.70 -39.97 13.33
CA SER A 77 -10.79 -38.99 14.42
C SER A 77 -10.76 -37.53 13.93
N LEU A 78 -10.03 -37.22 12.86
CA LEU A 78 -9.96 -35.87 12.28
C LEU A 78 -11.21 -35.51 11.46
N ILE A 79 -11.84 -36.49 10.80
CA ILE A 79 -13.12 -36.33 10.12
C ILE A 79 -14.23 -36.11 11.17
N ASN A 80 -14.25 -36.91 12.25
CA ASN A 80 -15.19 -36.74 13.37
C ASN A 80 -15.02 -35.42 14.14
N ALA A 81 -13.89 -34.73 13.99
CA ALA A 81 -13.63 -33.39 14.54
C ALA A 81 -13.94 -32.23 13.56
N GLU A 82 -14.54 -32.53 12.40
CA GLU A 82 -14.83 -31.61 11.28
C GLU A 82 -13.61 -30.87 10.71
N LEU A 83 -12.39 -31.32 11.02
CA LEU A 83 -11.14 -30.71 10.57
C LEU A 83 -10.75 -31.11 9.14
N LEU A 84 -11.17 -32.30 8.73
CA LEU A 84 -11.01 -32.88 7.41
C LEU A 84 -12.36 -33.34 6.86
N SER A 85 -12.48 -33.36 5.55
CA SER A 85 -13.64 -33.88 4.82
C SER A 85 -13.17 -34.78 3.68
N VAL A 86 -13.99 -35.77 3.32
CA VAL A 86 -13.73 -36.69 2.21
C VAL A 86 -14.50 -36.21 0.98
N ARG A 87 -13.82 -36.06 -0.15
CA ARG A 87 -14.43 -35.73 -1.45
C ARG A 87 -14.90 -37.01 -2.17
N ASN A 88 -15.81 -36.85 -3.14
CA ASN A 88 -16.41 -37.95 -3.91
C ASN A 88 -15.41 -38.89 -4.61
N ASP A 89 -14.16 -38.47 -4.82
CA ASP A 89 -13.04 -39.24 -5.39
C ASP A 89 -12.13 -39.89 -4.33
N GLY A 90 -12.52 -39.83 -3.05
CA GLY A 90 -11.73 -40.29 -1.90
C GLY A 90 -10.69 -39.28 -1.41
N ALA A 91 -10.50 -38.13 -2.06
CA ALA A 91 -9.50 -37.16 -1.65
C ALA A 91 -9.87 -36.48 -0.32
N LEU A 92 -8.96 -36.50 0.65
CA LEU A 92 -9.08 -35.72 1.88
C LEU A 92 -8.86 -34.24 1.56
N TYR A 93 -9.69 -33.37 2.12
CA TYR A 93 -9.56 -31.92 1.97
C TYR A 93 -9.92 -31.16 3.25
N ASN A 94 -9.38 -29.95 3.39
CA ASN A 94 -9.82 -28.99 4.39
C ASN A 94 -10.77 -27.96 3.75
N ALA A 95 -12.00 -27.88 4.28
CA ALA A 95 -13.07 -27.08 3.68
C ALA A 95 -12.77 -25.57 3.63
N ASP A 96 -12.14 -25.01 4.68
CA ASP A 96 -11.79 -23.59 4.69
C ASP A 96 -10.66 -23.26 3.71
N MET A 97 -9.64 -24.10 3.55
CA MET A 97 -8.60 -23.90 2.54
C MET A 97 -9.16 -23.89 1.11
N VAL A 98 -10.07 -24.82 0.78
CA VAL A 98 -10.74 -24.87 -0.54
C VAL A 98 -11.60 -23.63 -0.75
N LYS A 99 -12.37 -23.21 0.26
CA LYS A 99 -13.16 -21.97 0.28
C LYS A 99 -12.28 -20.73 0.07
N MET A 100 -11.12 -20.65 0.74
CA MET A 100 -10.15 -19.57 0.59
C MET A 100 -9.52 -19.52 -0.81
N GLU A 101 -9.15 -20.66 -1.41
CA GLU A 101 -8.68 -20.68 -2.80
C GLU A 101 -9.79 -20.26 -3.77
N SER A 102 -11.05 -20.68 -3.57
CA SER A 102 -12.18 -20.22 -4.40
C SER A 102 -12.35 -18.69 -4.36
N ILE A 103 -12.12 -18.08 -3.20
CA ILE A 103 -12.16 -16.62 -2.99
C ILE A 103 -10.92 -15.97 -3.64
N ARG A 104 -9.73 -16.58 -3.53
CA ARG A 104 -8.48 -16.13 -4.16
C ARG A 104 -8.59 -16.12 -5.68
N VAL A 105 -9.11 -17.18 -6.31
CA VAL A 105 -9.35 -17.26 -7.75
C VAL A 105 -10.29 -16.15 -8.21
N LYS A 106 -11.47 -16.00 -7.57
CA LYS A 106 -12.44 -14.95 -7.91
C LYS A 106 -11.84 -13.53 -7.79
N ARG A 107 -11.06 -13.26 -6.73
CA ARG A 107 -10.32 -12.00 -6.55
C ARG A 107 -9.24 -11.80 -7.62
N SER A 108 -8.51 -12.85 -7.98
CA SER A 108 -7.46 -12.81 -9.01
C SER A 108 -8.04 -12.54 -10.41
N GLU A 109 -9.16 -13.17 -10.75
CA GLU A 109 -9.90 -12.90 -11.99
C GLU A 109 -10.42 -11.47 -12.05
N ALA A 110 -11.04 -10.98 -10.97
CA ALA A 110 -11.52 -9.60 -10.90
C ALA A 110 -10.36 -8.61 -11.08
N GLY A 111 -9.22 -8.85 -10.42
CA GLY A 111 -7.99 -8.08 -10.60
C GLY A 111 -7.45 -8.13 -12.05
N LYS A 112 -7.45 -9.31 -12.69
CA LYS A 112 -7.05 -9.49 -14.10
C LYS A 112 -7.99 -8.73 -15.05
N LYS A 113 -9.32 -8.84 -14.85
CA LYS A 113 -10.35 -8.12 -15.63
C LYS A 113 -10.21 -6.60 -15.48
N GLY A 114 -10.00 -6.11 -14.25
CA GLY A 114 -9.73 -4.69 -13.97
C GLY A 114 -8.42 -4.19 -14.59
N GLY A 115 -7.35 -4.97 -14.48
CA GLY A 115 -6.04 -4.66 -15.07
C GLY A 115 -6.07 -4.58 -16.59
N VAL A 116 -6.75 -5.52 -17.27
CA VAL A 116 -6.95 -5.47 -18.73
C VAL A 116 -7.78 -4.25 -19.13
N THR A 117 -8.85 -3.93 -18.38
CA THR A 117 -9.70 -2.77 -18.66
C THR A 117 -8.93 -1.45 -18.49
N MET A 118 -8.11 -1.33 -17.45
CA MET A 118 -7.23 -0.16 -17.26
C MET A 118 -6.13 -0.10 -18.33
N GLY A 119 -5.55 -1.23 -18.72
CA GLY A 119 -4.56 -1.33 -19.81
C GLY A 119 -5.12 -0.81 -21.14
N LYS A 120 -6.32 -1.26 -21.53
CA LYS A 120 -7.04 -0.72 -22.71
C LYS A 120 -7.28 0.79 -22.62
N ARG A 121 -7.61 1.29 -21.42
CA ARG A 121 -7.85 2.73 -21.17
C ARG A 121 -6.58 3.58 -21.16
N ILE A 122 -5.42 2.98 -20.91
CA ILE A 122 -4.11 3.63 -21.06
C ILE A 122 -3.72 3.62 -22.54
N LEU A 123 -3.85 2.49 -23.24
CA LEU A 123 -3.53 2.36 -24.66
C LEU A 123 -4.34 3.36 -25.51
N ALA A 124 -5.67 3.35 -25.39
CA ALA A 124 -6.55 4.30 -26.10
C ALA A 124 -6.30 5.78 -25.75
N LYS A 125 -5.57 6.08 -24.66
CA LYS A 125 -5.10 7.44 -24.33
C LYS A 125 -3.73 7.77 -24.91
N VAL A 126 -2.89 6.76 -25.18
CA VAL A 126 -1.64 6.93 -25.93
C VAL A 126 -1.98 7.10 -27.41
N ASP A 127 -2.87 6.26 -27.95
CA ASP A 127 -3.32 6.32 -29.35
C ASP A 127 -3.93 7.71 -29.66
N ALA A 128 -4.84 8.20 -28.81
CA ALA A 128 -5.43 9.54 -28.91
C ALA A 128 -4.46 10.71 -28.61
N LEU A 129 -3.20 10.44 -28.23
CA LEU A 129 -2.11 11.41 -28.15
C LEU A 129 -1.10 11.28 -29.31
N VAL A 130 -1.29 10.29 -30.19
CA VAL A 130 -0.49 10.06 -31.41
C VAL A 130 -1.25 10.51 -32.66
N GLU A 131 -2.58 10.50 -32.65
CA GLU A 131 -3.43 10.95 -33.77
C GLU A 131 -3.47 12.49 -34.00
N THR A 132 -2.80 13.31 -33.18
CA THR A 132 -2.66 14.74 -33.48
C THR A 132 -1.68 14.95 -34.64
N PRO A 133 -2.08 15.58 -35.76
CA PRO A 133 -1.16 15.94 -36.84
C PRO A 133 -0.01 16.84 -36.34
N PRO A 134 1.14 16.86 -37.02
CA PRO A 134 2.27 17.72 -36.63
C PRO A 134 1.91 19.20 -36.79
N THR A 135 1.47 19.83 -35.70
CA THR A 135 1.31 21.29 -35.63
C THR A 135 2.67 21.96 -35.78
N GLU A 136 2.80 22.83 -36.77
CA GLU A 136 4.02 23.59 -37.03
C GLU A 136 4.43 24.43 -35.82
N MET A 137 5.73 24.55 -35.57
CA MET A 137 6.26 25.31 -34.44
C MET A 137 6.09 26.82 -34.67
N PRO A 138 5.36 27.56 -33.83
CA PRO A 138 5.41 29.02 -33.85
C PRO A 138 6.80 29.46 -33.40
N HIS A 139 7.56 30.10 -34.28
CA HIS A 139 8.92 30.53 -33.99
C HIS A 139 8.95 31.55 -32.84
N THR A 140 9.93 31.41 -31.95
CA THR A 140 10.37 32.49 -31.05
C THR A 140 11.02 33.64 -31.82
N PRO A 141 10.70 34.89 -31.49
CA PRO A 141 11.64 36.00 -31.67
C PRO A 141 11.94 36.72 -30.34
N SER A 142 13.21 37.03 -30.12
CA SER A 142 13.73 37.93 -29.07
C SER A 142 15.23 38.14 -29.31
N PRO A 143 15.83 39.31 -29.02
CA PRO A 143 15.30 40.67 -29.18
C PRO A 143 16.23 41.54 -30.06
N THR A 144 15.77 42.70 -30.54
CA THR A 144 16.64 43.75 -31.13
C THR A 144 15.97 45.12 -30.91
N ALA A 145 16.75 46.21 -30.82
CA ALA A 145 16.34 47.51 -30.29
C ALA A 145 16.56 48.68 -31.28
N GLU A 146 16.10 49.89 -30.88
CA GLU A 146 16.50 51.22 -31.41
C GLU A 146 16.07 51.53 -32.88
N THR A 147 15.42 52.65 -33.26
CA THR A 147 15.53 54.06 -32.80
C THR A 147 14.27 54.93 -33.07
N GLN A 148 14.18 55.98 -32.25
CA GLN A 148 13.29 57.14 -32.11
C GLN A 148 12.73 57.95 -33.33
N HIS A 149 11.53 58.52 -33.10
CA HIS A 149 10.99 59.89 -33.39
C HIS A 149 10.84 60.51 -34.81
N GLY A 150 9.67 61.15 -35.03
CA GLY A 150 9.38 62.18 -36.05
C GLY A 150 7.88 62.56 -36.10
N ALA A 151 7.54 63.86 -36.24
CA ALA A 151 6.17 64.39 -36.46
C ALA A 151 6.00 64.81 -37.95
N GLN A 152 4.85 65.24 -38.52
CA GLN A 152 3.50 65.69 -38.09
C GLN A 152 2.53 65.42 -39.31
N ALA A 153 1.24 65.76 -39.46
CA ALA A 153 0.25 66.57 -38.71
C ALA A 153 -1.22 66.24 -39.08
N ASP A 154 -2.14 66.79 -38.28
CA ASP A 154 -3.51 67.29 -38.52
C ASP A 154 -4.39 66.75 -39.69
N LEU A 155 -5.64 66.34 -39.37
CA LEU A 155 -6.85 67.17 -39.61
C LEU A 155 -8.17 66.49 -39.15
N PHE A 156 -9.01 67.30 -38.47
CA PHE A 156 -10.42 67.07 -38.05
C PHE A 156 -10.72 66.14 -36.82
N PRO A 157 -11.79 66.44 -36.04
CA PRO A 157 -11.68 66.35 -34.56
C PRO A 157 -12.88 65.73 -33.79
N ASP A 158 -12.76 65.77 -32.46
CA ASP A 158 -13.79 65.75 -31.41
C ASP A 158 -14.84 64.61 -31.34
N ASP A 159 -14.58 63.66 -30.42
CA ASP A 159 -15.48 63.42 -29.28
C ASP A 159 -14.72 62.75 -28.10
N LEU A 160 -14.71 63.41 -26.94
CA LEU A 160 -14.10 63.00 -25.65
C LEU A 160 -15.10 63.39 -24.54
N PRO A 161 -15.19 62.70 -23.37
CA PRO A 161 -14.07 62.34 -22.48
C PRO A 161 -14.19 60.94 -21.81
N GLU A 162 -13.39 60.50 -20.84
CA GLU A 162 -11.93 60.55 -20.59
C GLU A 162 -11.65 59.61 -19.37
N ASN A 163 -10.42 59.08 -19.21
CA ASN A 163 -9.92 58.29 -18.08
C ASN A 163 -10.54 56.88 -17.79
N PRO A 164 -9.76 55.79 -17.87
CA PRO A 164 -10.15 54.49 -17.32
C PRO A 164 -9.95 54.43 -15.79
N PRO A 165 -10.90 53.90 -15.00
CA PRO A 165 -10.70 53.73 -13.56
C PRO A 165 -9.65 52.66 -13.25
N PRO A 166 -8.77 52.87 -12.25
CA PRO A 166 -7.71 51.91 -11.91
C PRO A 166 -8.28 50.60 -11.33
N LEU A 167 -7.64 49.46 -11.67
CA LEU A 167 -8.04 48.14 -11.18
C LEU A 167 -7.98 48.06 -9.64
N THR A 168 -9.11 47.72 -9.04
CA THR A 168 -9.31 47.75 -7.60
C THR A 168 -8.47 46.68 -6.88
N ASP A 169 -8.01 47.00 -5.67
CA ASP A 169 -7.28 46.13 -4.74
C ASP A 169 -7.74 44.67 -4.70
N GLU A 170 -9.06 44.43 -4.77
CA GLU A 170 -9.63 43.09 -4.78
C GLU A 170 -9.12 42.20 -5.91
N GLN A 171 -8.94 42.74 -7.11
CA GLN A 171 -8.46 42.00 -8.27
C GLN A 171 -6.99 41.61 -8.08
N GLN A 172 -6.18 42.54 -7.55
CA GLN A 172 -4.78 42.26 -7.19
C GLN A 172 -4.69 41.21 -6.09
N ARG A 173 -5.57 41.26 -5.06
CA ARG A 173 -5.66 40.23 -4.01
C ARG A 173 -6.09 38.87 -4.56
N LYS A 174 -7.02 38.81 -5.53
CA LYS A 174 -7.42 37.57 -6.23
C LYS A 174 -6.27 36.99 -7.07
N ILE A 175 -5.50 37.83 -7.78
CA ILE A 175 -4.30 37.41 -8.54
C ILE A 175 -3.17 36.96 -7.61
N ALA A 176 -2.92 37.65 -6.50
CA ALA A 176 -1.94 37.24 -5.50
C ALA A 176 -2.29 35.90 -4.84
N LYS A 177 -3.58 35.64 -4.58
CA LYS A 177 -4.07 34.33 -4.11
C LYS A 177 -3.96 33.21 -5.14
N ALA A 178 -3.83 33.52 -6.42
CA ALA A 178 -3.60 32.50 -7.47
C ALA A 178 -2.12 32.09 -7.62
N LYS A 179 -1.18 32.86 -7.05
CA LYS A 179 0.26 32.52 -7.07
C LYS A 179 0.52 31.39 -6.07
N LYS A 180 0.69 30.18 -6.61
CA LYS A 180 1.26 29.04 -5.88
C LYS A 180 2.76 29.29 -5.69
N TYR A 181 3.23 29.10 -4.46
CA TYR A 181 4.65 29.18 -4.13
C TYR A 181 5.19 27.76 -3.91
N ASN A 182 6.47 27.56 -4.19
CA ASN A 182 7.16 26.33 -3.84
C ASN A 182 7.54 26.44 -2.36
N TYR A 183 6.91 25.64 -1.50
CA TYR A 183 7.22 25.60 -0.07
C TYR A 183 8.28 24.55 0.28
N ALA A 184 8.54 23.63 -0.64
CA ALA A 184 9.70 22.74 -0.70
C ALA A 184 9.95 22.31 -2.15
N ASP A 185 11.09 21.69 -2.46
CA ASP A 185 11.56 21.39 -3.83
C ASP A 185 10.53 20.69 -4.72
N TYR A 186 9.73 19.81 -4.13
CA TYR A 186 8.69 19.04 -4.80
C TYR A 186 7.27 19.39 -4.32
N VAL A 187 7.06 20.42 -3.50
CA VAL A 187 5.73 20.74 -2.89
C VAL A 187 5.25 22.14 -3.28
N THR A 188 4.17 22.17 -4.06
CA THR A 188 3.50 23.41 -4.50
C THR A 188 2.26 23.67 -3.66
N LEU A 189 2.20 24.80 -2.95
CA LEU A 189 1.04 25.19 -2.16
C LEU A 189 0.69 26.67 -2.38
N THR A 190 -0.57 27.01 -2.15
CA THR A 190 -1.06 28.39 -2.11
C THR A 190 -0.83 28.97 -0.72
N ARG A 191 -0.60 30.29 -0.59
CA ARG A 191 -0.47 30.94 0.72
C ARG A 191 -1.68 30.71 1.63
N ASP A 192 -2.89 30.70 1.05
CA ASP A 192 -4.15 30.36 1.71
C ASP A 192 -4.26 28.88 2.14
N GLU A 193 -3.55 27.95 1.49
CA GLU A 193 -3.50 26.53 1.87
C GLU A 193 -2.50 26.32 3.01
N TYR A 194 -1.32 26.95 2.95
CA TYR A 194 -0.34 26.92 4.03
C TYR A 194 -0.90 27.55 5.31
N ALA A 195 -1.57 28.71 5.22
CA ALA A 195 -2.21 29.36 6.36
C ALA A 195 -3.21 28.43 7.07
N LYS A 196 -4.06 27.71 6.30
CA LYS A 196 -5.00 26.72 6.86
C LYS A 196 -4.30 25.56 7.57
N LEU A 197 -3.19 25.07 7.04
CA LEU A 197 -2.40 24.02 7.72
C LEU A 197 -1.83 24.53 9.05
N CYS A 198 -1.31 25.76 9.10
CA CYS A 198 -0.85 26.37 10.35
C CYS A 198 -2.00 26.60 11.35
N THR A 199 -3.21 26.95 10.90
CA THR A 199 -4.38 27.09 11.79
C THR A 199 -4.92 25.75 12.28
N GLU A 200 -4.92 24.70 11.46
CA GLU A 200 -5.44 23.37 11.84
C GLU A 200 -4.46 22.54 12.68
N TYR A 201 -3.14 22.70 12.48
CA TYR A 201 -2.13 21.82 13.06
C TYR A 201 -0.98 22.53 13.81
N GLY A 202 -0.86 23.86 13.69
CA GLY A 202 0.30 24.62 14.17
C GLY A 202 1.45 24.66 13.14
N GLU A 203 2.30 25.67 13.22
CA GLU A 203 3.34 25.90 12.20
C GLU A 203 4.38 24.78 12.11
N GLU A 204 4.80 24.22 13.25
CA GLU A 204 5.84 23.18 13.30
C GLU A 204 5.34 21.87 12.70
N ALA A 205 4.11 21.48 13.01
CA ALA A 205 3.46 20.32 12.40
C ALA A 205 3.22 20.53 10.90
N ALA A 206 2.81 21.74 10.48
CA ALA A 206 2.63 22.07 9.07
C ALA A 206 3.95 21.94 8.28
N LYS A 207 5.08 22.45 8.81
CA LYS A 207 6.42 22.29 8.24
C LYS A 207 6.81 20.80 8.15
N ALA A 208 6.70 20.05 9.26
CA ALA A 208 7.02 18.63 9.30
C ALA A 208 6.17 17.78 8.33
N MET A 209 4.88 18.11 8.14
CA MET A 209 4.03 17.45 7.15
C MET A 209 4.45 17.77 5.71
N ILE A 210 4.87 19.01 5.42
CA ILE A 210 5.42 19.40 4.12
C ILE A 210 6.72 18.63 3.83
N ASP A 211 7.61 18.50 4.80
CA ASP A 211 8.85 17.72 4.67
C ASP A 211 8.59 16.22 4.45
N ILE A 212 7.62 15.64 5.15
CA ILE A 212 7.17 14.26 4.94
C ILE A 212 6.69 14.06 3.49
N LEU A 213 5.93 15.01 2.94
CA LEU A 213 5.48 14.95 1.55
C LEU A 213 6.62 15.20 0.56
N ASN A 214 7.52 16.17 0.82
CA ASN A 214 8.66 16.48 -0.03
C ASN A 214 9.57 15.26 -0.21
N ASN A 215 9.97 14.65 0.89
CA ASN A 215 10.78 13.42 0.91
C ASN A 215 10.09 12.24 0.21
N TYR A 216 8.76 12.11 0.33
CA TYR A 216 8.01 11.09 -0.39
C TYR A 216 7.95 11.34 -1.90
N LYS A 217 7.72 12.59 -2.32
CA LYS A 217 7.64 12.97 -3.75
C LYS A 217 9.01 12.83 -4.43
N GLY A 218 10.09 13.27 -3.77
CA GLY A 218 11.47 13.06 -4.24
C GLY A 218 11.85 11.58 -4.34
N SER A 219 11.66 10.80 -3.28
CA SER A 219 12.07 9.38 -3.24
C SER A 219 11.20 8.41 -4.05
N LYS A 220 9.98 8.80 -4.45
CA LYS A 220 9.05 7.95 -5.24
C LYS A 220 8.63 8.53 -6.58
N GLY A 221 9.08 9.74 -6.94
CA GLY A 221 8.75 10.41 -8.22
C GLY A 221 7.27 10.74 -8.42
N LYS A 222 6.44 10.65 -7.37
CA LYS A 222 4.97 10.75 -7.48
C LYS A 222 4.50 12.20 -7.49
N LYS A 223 3.65 12.54 -8.46
CA LYS A 223 2.94 13.83 -8.54
C LYS A 223 1.48 13.65 -8.12
N TYR A 224 0.96 14.58 -7.33
CA TYR A 224 -0.42 14.62 -6.84
C TYR A 224 -1.20 15.77 -7.48
N LYS A 225 -2.54 15.69 -7.48
CA LYS A 225 -3.42 16.74 -8.06
C LYS A 225 -3.51 18.00 -7.19
N SER A 226 -3.38 17.83 -5.88
CA SER A 226 -3.25 18.89 -4.87
C SER A 226 -2.38 18.34 -3.75
N ASP A 227 -1.30 19.06 -3.42
CA ASP A 227 -0.44 18.68 -2.31
C ASP A 227 -1.14 18.94 -0.97
N TYR A 228 -1.97 19.98 -0.84
CA TYR A 228 -2.79 20.26 0.36
C TYR A 228 -3.74 19.10 0.70
N LEU A 229 -4.49 18.58 -0.27
CA LEU A 229 -5.36 17.41 -0.05
C LEU A 229 -4.57 16.14 0.27
N THR A 230 -3.32 16.05 -0.20
CA THR A 230 -2.42 14.94 0.12
C THR A 230 -1.90 15.06 1.55
N ILE A 231 -1.58 16.28 2.00
CA ILE A 231 -1.18 16.59 3.39
C ILE A 231 -2.30 16.21 4.36
N ARG A 232 -3.53 16.70 4.09
CA ARG A 232 -4.73 16.42 4.90
C ARG A 232 -5.25 14.98 4.76
N GLY A 233 -4.67 14.21 3.84
CA GLY A 233 -4.88 12.77 3.64
C GLY A 233 -3.96 11.94 4.54
N TRP A 234 -3.07 11.14 3.93
CA TRP A 234 -2.21 10.17 4.62
C TRP A 234 -1.02 10.79 5.38
N VAL A 235 -0.63 12.02 5.05
CA VAL A 235 0.57 12.66 5.62
C VAL A 235 0.34 13.06 7.07
N LYS A 236 -0.84 13.61 7.40
CA LYS A 236 -1.23 13.87 8.81
C LYS A 236 -1.25 12.58 9.65
N ASP A 237 -1.77 11.48 9.09
CA ASP A 237 -1.84 10.19 9.78
C ASP A 237 -0.42 9.67 10.06
N LYS A 238 0.45 9.72 9.03
CA LYS A 238 1.87 9.37 9.13
C LYS A 238 2.66 10.34 10.03
N TYR A 239 2.22 11.59 10.20
CA TYR A 239 2.83 12.54 11.15
C TYR A 239 2.49 12.14 12.60
N TYR A 240 1.22 11.85 12.92
CA TYR A 240 0.84 11.36 14.25
C TYR A 240 1.42 9.98 14.57
N GLU A 241 1.49 9.07 13.59
CA GLU A 241 2.21 7.79 13.74
C GLU A 241 3.69 8.02 14.10
N ASN A 242 4.36 8.94 13.40
CA ASN A 242 5.75 9.30 13.64
C ASN A 242 5.92 9.91 15.05
N MET A 243 5.04 10.83 15.46
CA MET A 243 5.09 11.48 16.77
C MET A 243 4.87 10.48 17.91
N ASN A 244 3.90 9.56 17.78
CA ASN A 244 3.67 8.50 18.76
C ASN A 244 4.86 7.53 18.83
N ARG A 245 5.42 7.12 17.68
CA ARG A 245 6.51 6.13 17.63
C ARG A 245 7.83 6.65 18.18
N TYR A 246 8.17 7.92 17.94
CA TYR A 246 9.38 8.53 18.52
C TYR A 246 9.15 9.03 19.96
N GLY A 247 7.93 9.45 20.31
CA GLY A 247 7.58 9.84 21.69
C GLY A 247 7.66 8.70 22.71
N GLN A 248 7.52 7.44 22.29
CA GLN A 248 7.78 6.28 23.16
C GLN A 248 9.27 5.91 23.30
N GLN A 249 10.16 6.43 22.45
CA GLN A 249 11.59 6.08 22.49
C GLN A 249 12.42 6.96 23.44
N THR A 250 11.92 8.14 23.84
CA THR A 250 12.59 9.04 24.78
C THR A 250 12.46 8.63 26.25
N GLY A 251 11.85 7.49 26.56
CA GLY A 251 11.58 7.03 27.94
C GLY A 251 12.75 6.33 28.66
N THR A 252 13.82 5.94 27.97
CA THR A 252 14.84 5.03 28.54
C THR A 252 16.28 5.33 28.09
N THR A 253 16.85 6.50 28.44
CA THR A 253 18.32 6.71 28.45
C THR A 253 18.80 7.71 29.51
N THR A 254 18.53 7.44 30.79
CA THR A 254 19.26 8.05 31.93
C THR A 254 19.54 7.00 33.01
N ALA A 255 20.35 6.00 32.67
CA ALA A 255 20.89 5.07 33.65
C ALA A 255 22.09 5.71 34.36
N THR A 256 21.85 6.39 35.48
CA THR A 256 22.91 7.00 36.29
C THR A 256 23.79 5.93 36.90
N ASP A 257 25.09 5.96 36.61
CA ASP A 257 26.09 5.14 37.29
C ASP A 257 26.24 5.57 38.75
N ILE A 258 25.87 4.68 39.68
CA ILE A 258 26.29 4.71 41.07
C ILE A 258 26.60 3.26 41.49
N GLY A 259 27.77 2.76 41.09
CA GLY A 259 28.18 1.39 41.37
C GLY A 259 28.47 1.09 42.85
N LYS A 260 28.01 -0.08 43.32
CA LYS A 260 28.70 -0.87 44.36
C LYS A 260 28.48 -2.38 44.12
N PRO A 261 29.54 -3.22 44.11
CA PRO A 261 29.42 -4.60 43.64
C PRO A 261 28.84 -5.54 44.70
N SER A 262 28.13 -6.59 44.25
CA SER A 262 27.66 -7.68 45.10
C SER A 262 28.04 -9.05 44.55
N ALA A 263 28.43 -9.93 45.47
CA ALA A 263 28.83 -11.34 45.36
C ALA A 263 28.75 -12.05 43.98
N LYS A 264 29.91 -12.54 43.51
CA LYS A 264 29.98 -13.66 42.58
C LYS A 264 29.24 -14.88 43.17
N ARG A 265 28.31 -15.48 42.42
CA ARG A 265 27.86 -16.87 42.66
C ARG A 265 28.32 -17.73 41.49
N THR A 266 29.22 -18.68 41.76
CA THR A 266 29.63 -19.70 40.80
C THR A 266 28.54 -20.76 40.69
N PHE A 267 28.08 -21.04 39.47
CA PHE A 267 27.31 -22.24 39.19
C PHE A 267 28.23 -23.46 39.37
N ARG A 268 27.69 -24.56 39.92
CA ARG A 268 28.41 -25.84 40.01
C ARG A 268 27.72 -26.82 39.08
N ASP A 269 28.47 -27.35 38.12
CA ASP A 269 28.10 -28.61 37.47
C ASP A 269 28.28 -29.76 38.48
N THR A 270 27.29 -30.65 38.52
CA THR A 270 27.41 -31.97 39.15
C THR A 270 26.58 -32.98 38.36
N LEU A 271 27.29 -33.81 37.58
CA LEU A 271 26.97 -35.18 37.17
C LEU A 271 25.53 -35.46 36.70
#